data_AF-A0A3D3XKT6-F1
#
_entry.id   AF-A0A3D3XKT6-F1
#
_cell.length_a   1.000
_cell.length_b   1.000
_cell.length_c   1.000
_cell.angle_alpha   90.00
_cell.angle_beta   90.00
_cell.angle_gamma   90.00
#
_symmetry.space_group_name_H-M   'P 1'
#
loop_
_entity.id
_entity.type
_entity.pdbx_description
1 polymer ?
#
loop_
_entity_poly.entity_id
_entity_poly.type
_entity_poly.pdbx_seq_one_letter_code
_entity_poly.pdbx_strand_id
1 'polypeptide(L)' 'GNLSEIHERLYFRNPRPLFELYDLENDPFQLTNLAGRKSSRTIENDLRESLDRWMIREGDYLPLPVHVQGNQKK' A
#
# COMPACT_ATOMS: atom_id res chain seq x y z
N GLY A 1 -4.04 -24.34 -17.13
CA GLY A 1 -4.99 -23.21 -17.13
C GLY A 1 -4.19 -21.96 -16.84
N ASN A 2 -4.49 -20.84 -17.50
CA ASN A 2 -3.80 -19.56 -17.32
C ASN A 2 -4.71 -18.57 -16.59
N LEU A 3 -4.11 -17.67 -15.81
CA LEU A 3 -4.83 -16.56 -15.19
C LEU A 3 -5.18 -15.50 -16.23
N SER A 4 -6.21 -14.71 -15.96
CA SER A 4 -6.46 -13.48 -16.72
C SER A 4 -5.35 -12.46 -16.44
N GLU A 5 -5.12 -11.55 -17.38
CA GLU A 5 -4.15 -10.44 -17.26
C GLU A 5 -4.31 -9.62 -15.97
N ILE A 6 -5.55 -9.32 -15.56
CA ILE A 6 -5.82 -8.56 -14.32
C ILE A 6 -5.29 -9.30 -13.10
N HIS A 7 -5.63 -10.58 -12.95
CA HIS A 7 -5.14 -11.42 -11.85
C HIS A 7 -3.63 -11.64 -11.90
N GLU A 8 -3.04 -11.78 -13.09
CA GLU A 8 -1.59 -11.86 -13.24
C GLU A 8 -0.92 -10.59 -12.73
N ARG A 9 -1.44 -9.41 -13.11
CA ARG A 9 -0.96 -8.12 -12.61
C ARG A 9 -1.17 -7.94 -11.11
N LEU A 10 -2.28 -8.40 -10.53
CA LEU A 10 -2.55 -8.25 -9.10
C LEU A 10 -1.68 -9.15 -8.22
N TYR A 11 -1.44 -10.39 -8.65
CA TYR A 11 -0.72 -11.37 -7.84
C TYR A 11 0.79 -11.36 -8.08
N PHE A 12 1.23 -11.13 -9.33
CA PHE A 12 2.63 -11.34 -9.73
C PHE A 12 3.38 -10.08 -10.15
N ARG A 13 2.85 -8.88 -9.86
CA ARG A 13 3.57 -7.62 -10.11
C ARG A 13 4.92 -7.59 -9.39
N ASN A 14 5.98 -7.28 -10.14
CA ASN A 14 7.34 -7.14 -9.63
C ASN A 14 7.97 -5.81 -10.15
N PRO A 15 8.42 -4.89 -9.27
CA PRO A 15 8.34 -4.96 -7.82
C PRO A 15 6.90 -4.81 -7.30
N ARG A 16 6.60 -5.53 -6.22
CA ARG A 16 5.36 -5.32 -5.45
C ARG A 16 5.41 -3.91 -4.82
N PRO A 17 4.38 -3.07 -4.98
CA PRO A 17 4.32 -1.80 -4.28
C PRO A 17 4.41 -2.02 -2.76
N LEU A 18 5.17 -1.18 -2.08
CA LEU A 18 5.25 -1.21 -0.61
C LEU A 18 3.92 -0.84 0.05
N PHE A 19 3.17 0.05 -0.59
CA PHE A 19 1.85 0.49 -0.13
C PHE A 19 0.82 0.29 -1.23
N GLU A 20 -0.35 -0.17 -0.82
CA GLU A 20 -1.54 -0.23 -1.65
C GLU A 20 -2.70 0.41 -0.90
N LEU A 21 -3.47 1.25 -1.60
CA LEU A 21 -4.60 1.98 -1.04
C LEU A 21 -5.80 1.79 -1.96
N TYR A 22 -6.92 1.35 -1.40
CA TYR A 22 -8.14 1.08 -2.16
C TYR A 22 -9.33 1.82 -1.56
N ASP A 23 -10.19 2.32 -2.43
CA ASP A 23 -11.49 2.87 -2.06
C ASP A 23 -12.50 1.72 -2.08
N LEU A 24 -12.88 1.21 -0.92
CA LEU A 24 -13.75 0.03 -0.84
C LEU A 24 -15.21 0.32 -1.20
N GLU A 25 -15.63 1.58 -1.18
CA GLU A 25 -16.98 1.98 -1.59
C GLU A 25 -17.12 1.93 -3.11
N ASN A 26 -16.12 2.48 -3.81
CA ASN A 26 -16.13 2.56 -5.28
C ASN A 26 -15.38 1.42 -5.98
N ASP A 27 -14.51 0.70 -5.28
CA ASP A 27 -13.69 -0.43 -5.77
C ASP A 27 -13.66 -1.58 -4.74
N PRO A 28 -14.79 -2.28 -4.54
CA PRO A 28 -14.91 -3.36 -3.55
C PRO A 28 -14.00 -4.56 -3.83
N PHE A 29 -13.54 -4.70 -5.09
CA PHE A 29 -12.65 -5.76 -5.51
C PHE A 29 -11.16 -5.36 -5.47
N GLN A 30 -10.84 -4.15 -5.02
CA GLN A 30 -9.48 -3.67 -4.81
C GLN A 30 -8.61 -3.82 -6.06
N LEU A 31 -9.17 -3.49 -7.23
CA LEU A 31 -8.50 -3.65 -8.53
C LEU A 31 -7.64 -2.44 -8.87
N THR A 32 -7.90 -1.29 -8.25
CA THR A 32 -7.30 0.00 -8.57
C THR A 32 -6.54 0.57 -7.37
N ASN A 33 -5.24 0.31 -7.33
CA ASN A 33 -4.37 0.89 -6.31
C ASN A 33 -4.25 2.42 -6.49
N LEU A 34 -4.64 3.16 -5.44
CA LEU A 34 -4.64 4.61 -5.32
C LEU A 34 -3.40 5.17 -4.61
N ALA A 35 -2.51 4.32 -4.10
CA ALA A 35 -1.32 4.77 -3.37
C ALA A 35 -0.42 5.65 -4.26
N GLY A 36 0.08 6.75 -3.69
CA GLY A 36 0.94 7.72 -4.35
C GLY A 36 0.23 8.70 -5.30
N ARG A 37 -1.09 8.60 -5.49
CA ARG A 37 -1.84 9.55 -6.32
C ARG A 37 -2.04 10.87 -5.57
N LYS A 38 -2.05 12.00 -6.32
CA LYS A 38 -2.27 13.33 -5.71
C LYS A 38 -3.63 13.43 -5.01
N SER A 39 -4.66 12.83 -5.59
CA SER A 39 -6.04 12.85 -5.07
C SER A 39 -6.21 12.09 -3.75
N SER A 40 -5.36 11.11 -3.46
CA SER A 40 -5.43 10.27 -2.26
C SER A 40 -4.38 10.62 -1.20
N ARG A 41 -3.52 11.61 -1.45
CA ARG A 41 -2.37 11.93 -0.58
C ARG A 41 -2.75 12.16 0.88
N THR A 42 -3.82 12.90 1.15
CA THR A 42 -4.24 13.20 2.53
C THR A 42 -4.66 11.93 3.27
N ILE A 43 -5.61 11.18 2.71
CA ILE A 43 -6.10 9.95 3.33
C ILE A 43 -5.00 8.88 3.44
N GLU A 44 -4.10 8.80 2.46
CA GLU A 44 -2.95 7.89 2.50
C GLU A 44 -2.01 8.21 3.67
N ASN A 45 -1.72 9.49 3.91
CA ASN A 45 -0.89 9.90 5.04
C ASN A 45 -1.58 9.60 6.37
N ASP A 46 -2.85 9.94 6.51
CA ASP A 46 -3.61 9.75 7.76
C ASP A 46 -3.67 8.26 8.15
N LEU A 47 -3.86 7.39 7.16
CA LEU A 47 -3.89 5.94 7.36
C LEU A 47 -2.52 5.37 7.72
N ARG A 48 -1.45 5.85 7.06
CA ARG A 48 -0.07 5.44 7.39
C ARG A 48 0.32 5.84 8.81
N GLU A 49 0.02 7.08 9.22
CA GLU A 49 0.31 7.51 10.59
C GLU A 49 -0.51 6.73 11.63
N SER A 50 -1.74 6.36 11.30
CA SER A 50 -2.57 5.53 12.17
C SER A 50 -2.00 4.12 12.33
N LEU A 51 -1.49 3.55 11.24
CA LEU A 51 -0.77 2.28 11.26
C LEU A 51 0.52 2.38 12.10
N ASP A 52 1.33 3.41 11.88
CA ASP A 52 2.57 3.61 12.65
C ASP A 52 2.29 3.72 14.16
N ARG A 53 1.29 4.53 14.55
CA ARG A 53 0.88 4.67 15.95
C ARG A 53 0.46 3.33 16.55
N TRP A 54 -0.25 2.51 15.77
CA TRP A 54 -0.67 1.19 16.20
C TRP A 54 0.53 0.25 16.38
N MET A 55 1.45 0.20 15.43
CA MET A 55 2.67 -0.61 15.52
C MET A 55 3.52 -0.25 16.74
N ILE A 56 3.70 1.05 17.01
CA ILE A 56 4.42 1.52 18.22
C ILE A 56 3.70 1.03 19.49
N ARG A 57 2.38 1.18 19.53
CA ARG A 57 1.57 0.79 20.71
C ARG A 57 1.65 -0.71 20.99
N GLU A 58 1.62 -1.54 19.95
CA GLU A 58 1.70 -3.00 20.08
C GLU A 58 3.13 -3.52 20.24
N GLY A 59 4.13 -2.63 20.22
CA GLY A 59 5.54 -3.00 20.37
C GLY A 59 6.07 -3.84 19.21
N ASP A 60 5.66 -3.53 17.99
CA ASP A 60 6.19 -4.19 16.78
C ASP A 60 7.70 -3.94 16.65
N TYR A 61 8.44 -5.00 16.33
CA TYR A 61 9.89 -4.97 16.14
C TYR A 61 10.30 -4.59 14.71
N LEU A 62 9.34 -4.51 13.77
CA LEU A 62 9.59 -4.08 12.40
C LEU A 62 9.81 -2.56 12.30
N PRO A 63 10.66 -2.09 11.37
CA PRO A 63 10.80 -0.66 11.12
C PRO A 63 9.47 -0.10 10.63
N LEU A 64 9.07 1.07 11.15
CA LEU A 64 7.78 1.65 10.78
C LEU A 64 7.74 1.90 9.26
N PRO A 65 6.60 1.64 8.60
CA PRO A 65 6.43 1.80 7.16
C PRO A 65 6.91 3.14 6.61
N VAL A 66 6.75 4.25 7.36
CA VAL A 66 7.25 5.58 6.95
C VAL A 66 8.78 5.67 6.85
N HIS A 67 9.52 4.85 7.59
CA HIS A 67 10.99 4.85 7.58
C HIS A 67 11.59 4.03 6.44
N VAL A 68 10.78 3.21 5.74
CA VAL A 68 11.28 2.34 4.66
C VAL A 68 11.55 3.12 3.35
N GLN A 69 11.13 4.38 3.24
CA GLN A 69 11.22 5.18 2.00
C GLN A 69 12.65 5.62 1.58
N GLY A 70 13.71 5.21 2.29
CA GLY A 70 15.08 5.67 2.05
C GLY A 70 15.90 4.97 0.95
N ASN A 71 15.53 3.78 0.47
CA ASN A 71 16.44 2.94 -0.35
C ASN A 71 16.08 2.77 -1.84
N GLN A 72 15.16 3.57 -2.40
CA GLN A 72 14.75 3.47 -3.82
C GLN A 72 15.36 4.54 -4.73
N LYS A 73 16.44 5.21 -4.29
CA LYS A 73 17.26 6.08 -5.15
C LYS A 73 18.67 5.50 -5.32
N LYS A 74 18.80 4.48 -6.16
CA LYS A 74 20.01 4.21 -6.94
C LYS A 74 19.61 3.67 -8.30
#